data_AF-A0A0P0WA53-F1
#
_entry.id   AF-A0A0P0WA53-F1
#
_cell.length_a   1.000
_cell.length_b   1.000
_cell.length_c   1.000
_cell.angle_alpha   90.00
_cell.angle_beta   90.00
_cell.angle_gamma   90.00
#
_symmetry.space_group_name_H-M   'P 1'
#
loop_
_entity.id
_entity.type
_entity.pdbx_description
1 polymer ?
#
loop_
_entity_poly.entity_id
_entity_poly.type
_entity_poly.pdbx_seq_one_letter_code
_entity_poly.pdbx_strand_id
1 'polypeptide(L)' 'TMRSLWMSSCNVTLKGCQVLASKMPMLNVEVINERDGSNEMEENHGDLPKVEKLYVYRTTAGARDDAPNFVKIL' A
#
# COMPACT_ATOMS: atom_id res chain seq x y z
N THR A 1 3.79 -21.71 3.34
CA THR A 1 4.06 -20.53 2.50
C THR A 1 3.13 -19.41 2.92
N MET A 2 3.50 -18.14 2.75
CA MET A 2 2.58 -17.03 3.05
C MET A 2 1.51 -16.91 1.96
N ARG A 3 0.26 -16.67 2.37
CA ARG A 3 -0.86 -16.33 1.46
C ARG A 3 -0.89 -14.83 1.19
N SER A 4 -0.75 -14.05 2.26
CA SER A 4 -0.78 -12.59 2.25
C SER A 4 0.00 -12.03 3.45
N LEU A 5 0.21 -10.73 3.42
CA LEU A 5 0.74 -9.90 4.49
C LEU A 5 -0.19 -8.70 4.67
N TRP A 6 -0.52 -8.37 5.92
CA TRP A 6 -1.28 -7.19 6.29
C TRP A 6 -0.46 -6.37 7.29
N MET A 7 -0.39 -5.07 7.08
CA MET A 7 0.26 -4.12 7.99
C MET A 7 -0.60 -2.88 8.14
N SER A 8 -0.82 -2.44 9.37
CA SER A 8 -1.57 -1.23 9.71
C SER A 8 -0.88 -0.53 10.87
N SER A 9 -0.89 0.81 10.88
CA SER A 9 -0.21 1.59 11.93
C SER A 9 1.27 1.22 12.08
N CYS A 10 1.94 0.93 10.97
CA CYS A 10 3.35 0.53 10.90
C CYS A 10 4.19 1.62 10.23
N ASN A 11 5.51 1.59 10.44
CA ASN A 11 6.46 2.51 9.79
C ASN A 11 6.80 2.08 8.35
N VAL A 12 5.78 1.83 7.51
CA VAL A 12 5.97 1.50 6.10
C VAL A 12 5.76 2.75 5.25
N THR A 13 6.72 3.03 4.38
CA THR A 13 6.68 4.22 3.51
C THR A 13 6.06 3.91 2.17
N LEU A 14 5.40 4.91 1.56
CA LEU A 14 4.84 4.78 0.21
C LEU A 14 5.92 4.40 -0.82
N LYS A 15 7.12 4.97 -0.68
CA LYS A 15 8.26 4.64 -1.56
C LYS A 15 8.69 3.19 -1.42
N GLY A 16 8.66 2.64 -0.21
CA GLY A 16 8.92 1.22 0.05
C GLY A 16 7.92 0.32 -0.68
N CYS A 17 6.63 0.66 -0.64
CA CYS A 17 5.59 -0.08 -1.36
C CYS A 17 5.81 -0.07 -2.88
N GLN A 18 6.18 1.09 -3.46
CA GLN A 18 6.51 1.19 -4.90
C GLN A 18 7.72 0.33 -5.28
N VAL A 19 8.76 0.32 -4.43
CA VAL A 19 9.95 -0.54 -4.65
C VAL A 19 9.57 -2.01 -4.57
N LEU A 20 8.69 -2.39 -3.64
CA LEU A 20 8.19 -3.75 -3.52
C LEU A 20 7.43 -4.17 -4.79
N ALA A 21 6.47 -3.36 -5.25
CA ALA A 21 5.66 -3.64 -6.43
C ALA A 21 6.54 -3.82 -7.69
N SER A 22 7.49 -2.91 -7.91
CA SER A 22 8.41 -2.99 -9.05
C SER A 22 9.36 -4.20 -9.01
N LYS A 23 9.81 -4.62 -7.82
CA LYS A 23 10.68 -5.79 -7.68
C LYS A 23 9.93 -7.12 -7.74
N MET A 24 8.66 -7.13 -7.34
CA MET A 24 7.84 -8.34 -7.17
C MET A 24 6.52 -8.22 -7.95
N PRO A 25 6.54 -8.25 -9.30
CA PRO A 25 5.37 -7.97 -10.13
C PRO A 25 4.24 -9.02 -10.02
N MET A 26 4.51 -10.17 -9.39
CA MET A 26 3.50 -11.22 -9.11
C MET A 26 2.78 -11.02 -7.77
N LEU A 27 3.06 -9.91 -7.07
CA LEU A 27 2.36 -9.51 -5.85
C LEU A 27 1.51 -8.28 -6.16
N ASN A 28 0.24 -8.30 -5.76
CA ASN A 28 -0.52 -7.06 -5.64
C ASN A 28 -0.09 -6.38 -4.35
N VAL A 29 0.25 -5.10 -4.46
CA VAL A 29 0.63 -4.23 -3.35
C VAL A 29 -0.45 -3.16 -3.22
N GLU A 30 -1.36 -3.34 -2.26
CA GLU A 30 -2.48 -2.44 -2.06
C GLU A 30 -2.23 -1.51 -0.89
N VAL A 31 -2.15 -0.22 -1.20
CA VAL A 31 -2.13 0.86 -0.20
C VAL A 31 -3.57 1.29 0.03
N ILE A 32 -4.02 1.22 1.28
CA ILE A 32 -5.39 1.53 1.68
C ILE A 32 -5.35 2.73 2.62
N ASN A 33 -5.97 3.83 2.21
CA ASN A 33 -6.01 5.09 2.97
C ASN A 33 -7.48 5.51 3.13
N GLU A 34 -8.07 5.23 4.29
CA GLU A 34 -9.51 5.43 4.54
C GLU A 34 -9.89 6.90 4.80
N ARG A 35 -8.91 7.80 4.93
CA ARG A 35 -9.16 9.23 5.09
C ARG A 35 -9.33 9.88 3.72
N ASP A 36 -10.55 10.35 3.45
CA ASP A 36 -10.92 11.11 2.25
C ASP A 36 -10.02 12.32 2.04
N GLY A 37 -8.99 12.21 1.20
CA GLY A 37 -8.35 13.30 0.44
C GLY A 37 -7.84 14.57 1.15
N SER A 38 -7.99 14.73 2.47
CA SER A 38 -7.83 16.02 3.15
C SER A 38 -7.01 15.98 4.44
N ASN A 39 -6.56 14.80 4.88
CA ASN A 39 -5.40 14.78 5.75
C ASN A 39 -4.22 14.51 4.83
N GLU A 40 -3.61 15.62 4.40
CA GLU A 40 -2.15 15.76 4.38
C GLU A 40 -1.55 14.64 5.23
N MET A 41 -0.79 13.75 4.58
CA MET A 41 0.17 12.91 5.29
C MET A 41 0.77 13.84 6.33
N GLU A 42 0.42 13.66 7.61
CA GLU A 42 0.86 14.58 8.65
C GLU A 42 2.37 14.63 8.48
N GLU A 43 2.84 15.75 7.92
CA GLU A 43 4.22 16.07 7.76
C GLU A 43 4.67 16.33 9.20
N ASN A 44 4.85 15.26 9.96
CA ASN A 44 5.75 15.27 11.09
C ASN A 44 7.09 15.64 10.48
N HIS A 45 7.39 16.93 10.56
CA HIS A 45 8.56 17.61 10.02
C HIS A 45 9.83 16.76 10.24
N GLY A 46 10.16 15.89 9.27
CA GLY A 46 11.31 14.98 9.33
C GLY A 46 11.08 13.55 8.83
N ASP A 47 9.85 13.01 8.83
CA ASP A 47 9.59 11.60 8.49
C ASP A 47 9.07 11.40 7.04
N LEU A 48 9.54 10.34 6.37
CA LEU A 48 9.07 9.96 5.03
C LEU A 48 7.55 9.64 5.04
N PRO A 49 6.81 9.92 3.95
CA PRO A 49 5.38 9.68 3.88
C PRO A 49 5.03 8.19 4.08
N LYS A 50 4.26 7.92 5.14
CA LYS A 50 3.84 6.56 5.57
C LYS A 50 2.47 6.21 5.00
N VAL A 51 2.24 4.91 4.81
CA VAL A 51 0.93 4.39 4.40
C VAL A 51 0.09 4.01 5.61
N GLU A 52 -1.22 4.23 5.56
CA GLU A 52 -2.11 3.91 6.67
C GLU A 52 -2.24 2.39 6.86
N LYS A 53 -2.57 1.68 5.77
CA LYS A 53 -2.62 0.22 5.73
C LYS A 53 -2.01 -0.28 4.42
N LEU A 54 -1.41 -1.46 4.51
CA LEU A 54 -0.81 -2.18 3.40
C LEU A 54 -1.33 -3.61 3.39
N TYR A 55 -1.84 -4.04 2.25
CA TYR A 55 -2.19 -5.43 1.97
C TYR A 55 -1.39 -5.95 0.79
N VAL A 56 -0.61 -7.01 1.01
CA VAL A 56 0.20 -7.65 -0.03
C VAL A 56 -0.21 -9.09 -0.18
N TYR A 57 -0.46 -9.52 -1.41
CA TYR A 57 -0.78 -10.91 -1.69
C TYR A 57 -0.28 -11.32 -3.07
N ARG A 58 0.09 -12.60 -3.19
CA ARG A 58 0.48 -13.17 -4.49
C ARG A 58 -0.75 -13.33 -5.38
N THR A 59 -0.60 -13.07 -6.67
CA THR A 59 -1.67 -13.24 -7.65
C THR A 59 -1.12 -13.76 -8.97
N THR A 60 -1.91 -14.54 -9.68
CA THR A 60 -1.68 -14.90 -11.09
C THR A 60 -2.61 -14.14 -12.04
N ALA A 61 -3.60 -13.43 -11.50
CA ALA A 61 -4.57 -12.63 -12.25
C ALA A 61 -4.12 -11.18 -12.44
N GLY A 62 -3.08 -10.74 -11.74
CA GLY A 62 -2.66 -9.33 -11.70
C GLY A 62 -3.55 -8.47 -10.80
N ALA A 63 -3.57 -7.17 -11.07
CA ALA A 63 -4.36 -6.17 -10.35
C ALA A 63 -5.86 -6.40 -10.57
N ARG A 64 -6.67 -6.20 -9.51
CA ARG A 64 -8.13 -6.24 -9.58
C ARG A 64 -8.68 -4.90 -10.07
N ASP A 65 -9.84 -4.95 -10.71
CA ASP A 65 -10.53 -3.82 -11.34
C ASP A 65 -11.66 -3.23 -10.47
N ASP A 66 -11.95 -3.85 -9.33
CA ASP A 66 -13.00 -3.46 -8.37
C ASP A 66 -12.48 -2.64 -7.18
N ALA A 67 -11.27 -2.08 -7.28
CA ALA A 67 -10.67 -1.31 -6.19
C ALA A 67 -11.47 -0.02 -5.93
N PRO A 68 -11.94 0.22 -4.69
CA PRO A 68 -12.60 1.47 -4.35
C PRO A 68 -11.58 2.62 -4.33
N ASN A 69 -12.05 3.87 -4.36
CA ASN A 69 -11.21 5.06 -4.51
C ASN A 69 -10.13 5.24 -3.44
N PHE A 70 -10.33 4.67 -2.24
CA PHE A 70 -9.38 4.72 -1.14
C PHE A 70 -8.31 3.62 -1.19
N VAL A 71 -8.36 2.73 -2.19
CA VAL A 71 -7.36 1.69 -2.43
C VAL A 71 -6.55 2.02 -3.68
N LYS A 72 -5.23 2.09 -3.52
CA LYS A 72 -4.29 2.21 -4.63
C LYS A 72 -3.50 0.92 -4.77
N ILE A 73 -3.70 0.22 -5.89
CA ILE A 73 -2.86 -0.91 -6.29
C ILE A 73 -1.61 -0.35 -6.98
N LEU A 74 -0.44 -0.75 -6.49
CA LEU A 74 0.88 -0.32 -6.98
C LEU A 74 1.54 -1.34 -7.88
#